data_AF-A0A5R2NDQ8-F1
#
_entry.id   AF-A0A5R2NDQ8-F1
#
_cell.length_a   1.000
_cell.length_b   1.000
_cell.length_c   1.000
_cell.angle_alpha   90.00
_cell.angle_beta   90.00
_cell.angle_gamma   90.00
#
_symmetry.space_group_name_H-M   'P 1'
#
loop_
_entity.id
_entity.type
_entity.pdbx_description
1 polymer ?
#
loop_
_entity_poly.entity_id
_entity_poly.type
_entity_poly.pdbx_seq_one_letter_code
_entity_poly.pdbx_strand_id
1 'polypeptide(L)'
;MAKAKSPKTAAAGSPDGKPVLLSGGNPQIAKDHGDAPVQAYIAAMPGWKSEVGRRLDQLIVKAVPNVRKTVKWNSPFYGMEGQGWFLGIHCFARYIKVAFFRGLSLEPVPPVESKSKDTRYFHIHEDGRFDEEQFISWVKQASRLPGERM
;
A
#
# COMPACT_ATOMS: atom_id res chain seq x y z
N MET A 1 41.09 4.82 -17.98
CA MET A 1 40.71 3.80 -16.99
C MET A 1 39.21 3.89 -16.74
N ALA A 2 38.43 2.99 -17.33
CA ALA A 2 36.98 2.96 -17.15
C ALA A 2 36.64 2.10 -15.90
N LYS A 3 35.91 2.67 -14.94
CA LYS A 3 35.38 1.90 -13.80
C LYS A 3 34.25 1.01 -14.29
N ALA A 4 34.44 -0.30 -14.18
CA ALA A 4 33.39 -1.29 -14.39
C ALA A 4 32.24 -1.09 -13.39
N LYS A 5 31.01 -1.04 -13.88
CA LYS A 5 29.81 -1.08 -13.04
C LYS A 5 29.59 -2.51 -12.55
N SER A 6 29.56 -2.68 -11.23
CA SER A 6 29.16 -3.94 -10.58
C SER A 6 27.73 -4.32 -11.00
N PRO A 7 27.44 -5.61 -11.24
CA PRO A 7 26.10 -6.05 -11.62
C PRO A 7 25.15 -5.87 -10.44
N LYS A 8 23.96 -5.29 -10.70
CA LYS A 8 22.85 -5.26 -9.73
C LYS A 8 22.43 -6.70 -9.46
N THR A 9 22.65 -7.17 -8.23
CA THR A 9 22.08 -8.41 -7.73
C THR A 9 20.55 -8.33 -7.83
N ALA A 10 19.97 -9.20 -8.66
CA ALA A 10 18.55 -9.52 -8.56
C ALA A 10 18.30 -10.01 -7.13
N ALA A 11 17.23 -9.53 -6.49
CA ALA A 11 16.83 -10.02 -5.18
C ALA A 11 16.66 -11.54 -5.28
N ALA A 12 17.47 -12.27 -4.51
CA ALA A 12 17.39 -13.73 -4.44
C ALA A 12 15.98 -14.07 -3.93
N GLY A 13 15.15 -14.63 -4.81
CA GLY A 13 13.88 -15.20 -4.41
C GLY A 13 14.11 -16.32 -3.39
N SER A 14 13.13 -16.54 -2.52
CA SER A 14 13.09 -17.77 -1.72
C SER A 14 13.16 -18.99 -2.65
N PRO A 15 13.69 -20.15 -2.21
CA PRO A 15 13.74 -21.37 -3.04
C PRO A 15 12.37 -21.76 -3.62
N ASP A 16 11.28 -21.32 -2.99
CA ASP A 16 9.90 -21.56 -3.42
C ASP A 16 9.35 -20.50 -4.40
N GLY A 17 10.18 -19.60 -4.94
CA GLY A 17 9.76 -18.52 -5.83
C GLY A 17 8.95 -17.39 -5.16
N LYS A 18 8.76 -17.47 -3.83
CA LYS A 18 8.04 -16.44 -3.05
C LYS A 18 8.95 -15.25 -2.73
N PRO A 19 8.44 -14.01 -2.82
CA PRO A 19 9.17 -12.82 -2.41
C PRO A 19 9.67 -12.93 -0.96
N VAL A 20 10.88 -12.43 -0.72
CA VAL A 20 11.45 -12.33 0.63
C VAL A 20 10.61 -11.36 1.48
N LEU A 21 10.47 -11.65 2.76
CA LEU A 21 9.84 -10.73 3.71
C LEU A 21 10.91 -9.92 4.44
N LEU A 22 10.74 -8.60 4.48
CA LEU A 22 11.56 -7.70 5.27
C LEU A 22 11.26 -7.87 6.77
N SER A 23 12.13 -7.33 7.62
CA SER A 23 11.87 -7.20 9.06
C SER A 23 10.50 -6.57 9.31
N GLY A 24 9.66 -7.24 10.11
CA GLY A 24 8.28 -6.83 10.34
C GLY A 24 7.25 -7.47 9.39
N GLY A 25 7.67 -8.33 8.46
CA GLY A 25 6.79 -9.14 7.62
C GLY A 25 6.29 -8.45 6.35
N ASN A 26 6.90 -7.33 5.95
CA ASN A 26 6.54 -6.62 4.73
C ASN A 26 7.13 -7.30 3.49
N PRO A 27 6.34 -7.67 2.47
CA PRO A 27 6.87 -8.24 1.24
C PRO A 27 7.89 -7.34 0.55
N GLN A 28 9.04 -7.90 0.16
CA GLN A 28 10.05 -7.21 -0.63
C GLN A 28 9.68 -7.32 -2.11
N ILE A 29 9.10 -6.25 -2.65
CA ILE A 29 8.67 -6.16 -4.05
C ILE A 29 9.35 -4.95 -4.68
N ALA A 30 9.99 -5.19 -5.83
CA ALA A 30 10.66 -4.14 -6.58
C ALA A 30 9.69 -3.03 -7.00
N LYS A 31 10.22 -1.82 -7.16
CA LYS A 31 9.41 -0.70 -7.65
C LYS A 31 8.95 -0.99 -9.06
N ASP A 32 7.63 -0.92 -9.28
CA ASP A 32 7.02 -0.99 -10.60
C ASP A 32 5.61 -0.35 -10.59
N HIS A 33 5.05 -0.10 -11.76
CA HIS A 33 3.74 0.52 -11.96
C HIS A 33 2.68 -0.47 -12.43
N GLY A 34 1.42 -0.16 -12.16
CA GLY A 34 0.28 -0.97 -12.58
C GLY A 34 -0.16 -2.00 -11.54
N ASP A 35 -1.08 -2.86 -11.96
CA ASP A 35 -1.75 -3.81 -11.08
C ASP A 35 -0.86 -5.00 -10.71
N ALA A 36 -0.11 -5.54 -11.68
CA ALA A 36 0.75 -6.71 -11.49
C ALA A 36 1.68 -6.64 -10.26
N PRO A 37 2.45 -5.57 -10.02
CA PRO A 37 3.30 -5.49 -8.82
C PRO A 37 2.50 -5.41 -7.51
N VAL A 38 1.31 -4.80 -7.53
CA VAL A 38 0.43 -4.74 -6.37
C VAL A 38 -0.17 -6.11 -6.07
N GLN A 39 -0.61 -6.85 -7.09
CA GLN A 39 -1.09 -8.23 -6.90
C GLN A 39 0.03 -9.16 -6.41
N ALA A 40 1.25 -9.01 -6.92
CA ALA A 40 2.42 -9.74 -6.43
C ALA A 40 2.71 -9.42 -4.94
N TYR A 41 2.60 -8.16 -4.55
CA TYR A 41 2.69 -7.77 -3.14
C TYR A 41 1.60 -8.44 -2.29
N ILE A 42 0.33 -8.37 -2.73
CA ILE A 42 -0.81 -8.94 -2.01
C ILE A 42 -0.68 -10.47 -1.86
N ALA A 43 -0.23 -11.16 -2.90
CA ALA A 43 0.02 -12.59 -2.88
C ALA A 43 1.13 -12.97 -1.89
N ALA A 44 2.11 -12.08 -1.69
CA ALA A 44 3.22 -12.30 -0.77
C ALA A 44 2.94 -11.83 0.67
N MET A 45 1.84 -11.13 0.94
CA MET A 45 1.48 -10.72 2.30
C MET A 45 1.30 -11.94 3.21
N PRO A 46 1.92 -11.98 4.41
CA PRO A 46 1.96 -13.20 5.21
C PRO A 46 0.65 -13.48 5.95
N GLY A 47 0.24 -14.76 5.98
CA GLY A 47 -0.89 -15.25 6.77
C GLY A 47 -2.21 -14.58 6.39
N TRP A 48 -2.98 -14.15 7.40
CA TRP A 48 -4.28 -13.49 7.24
C TRP A 48 -4.21 -12.19 6.40
N LYS A 49 -3.02 -11.61 6.26
CA LYS A 49 -2.83 -10.31 5.61
C LYS A 49 -3.09 -10.34 4.11
N SER A 50 -2.84 -11.46 3.43
CA SER A 50 -3.11 -11.57 1.98
C SER A 50 -4.61 -11.47 1.68
N GLU A 51 -5.45 -12.11 2.49
CA GLU A 51 -6.91 -12.04 2.35
C GLU A 51 -7.41 -10.61 2.55
N VAL A 52 -6.96 -9.93 3.61
CA VAL A 52 -7.30 -8.52 3.86
C VAL A 52 -6.76 -7.61 2.76
N GLY A 53 -5.54 -7.85 2.27
CA GLY A 53 -4.95 -7.12 1.15
C GLY A 53 -5.80 -7.20 -0.13
N ARG A 54 -6.30 -8.39 -0.47
CA ARG A 54 -7.22 -8.58 -1.61
C ARG A 54 -8.52 -7.80 -1.43
N ARG A 55 -9.12 -7.82 -0.24
CA ARG A 55 -10.33 -7.06 0.07
C ARG A 55 -10.10 -5.55 -0.04
N LEU A 56 -9.00 -5.04 0.52
CA LEU A 56 -8.64 -3.63 0.42
C LEU A 56 -8.50 -3.20 -1.05
N ASP A 57 -7.77 -3.96 -1.85
CA ASP A 57 -7.58 -3.66 -3.28
C ASP A 57 -8.91 -3.62 -4.04
N GLN A 58 -9.78 -4.62 -3.82
CA GLN A 58 -11.11 -4.68 -4.43
C GLN A 58 -11.98 -3.48 -4.04
N LEU A 59 -11.98 -3.10 -2.75
CA LEU A 59 -12.74 -1.95 -2.26
C LEU A 59 -12.20 -0.63 -2.83
N ILE A 60 -10.87 -0.50 -2.98
CA ILE A 60 -10.25 0.67 -3.60
C ILE A 60 -10.65 0.79 -5.08
N VAL A 61 -10.54 -0.30 -5.84
CA VAL A 61 -10.92 -0.33 -7.27
C VAL A 61 -12.42 -0.08 -7.44
N LYS A 62 -13.27 -0.64 -6.56
CA LYS A 62 -14.72 -0.39 -6.56
C LYS A 62 -15.04 1.09 -6.27
N ALA A 63 -14.31 1.72 -5.36
CA ALA A 63 -14.50 3.11 -5.01
C ALA A 63 -14.00 4.07 -6.10
N VAL A 64 -12.91 3.71 -6.78
CA VAL A 64 -12.21 4.53 -7.79
C VAL A 64 -11.79 3.64 -8.97
N PRO A 65 -12.66 3.42 -9.97
CA PRO A 65 -12.39 2.48 -11.06
C PRO A 65 -11.16 2.79 -11.93
N ASN A 66 -10.74 4.05 -11.98
CA ASN A 66 -9.58 4.53 -12.73
C ASN A 66 -8.33 4.76 -11.85
N VAL A 67 -8.28 4.15 -10.66
CA VAL A 67 -7.16 4.29 -9.73
C VAL A 67 -5.84 3.86 -10.35
N ARG A 68 -4.79 4.65 -10.15
CA ARG A 68 -3.41 4.30 -10.52
C ARG A 68 -2.76 3.54 -9.37
N LYS A 69 -2.03 2.48 -9.71
CA LYS A 69 -1.34 1.60 -8.77
C LYS A 69 0.17 1.60 -9.01
N THR A 70 0.94 1.45 -7.95
CA THR A 70 2.39 1.23 -8.02
C THR A 70 2.87 0.52 -6.76
N VAL A 71 3.98 -0.19 -6.84
CA VAL A 71 4.78 -0.51 -5.66
C VAL A 71 5.97 0.43 -5.61
N LYS A 72 6.22 1.05 -4.45
CA LYS A 72 7.39 1.88 -4.17
C LYS A 72 7.88 1.61 -2.76
N TRP A 73 9.20 1.58 -2.57
CA TRP A 73 9.80 1.28 -1.25
C TRP A 73 9.23 0.01 -0.60
N ASN A 74 8.92 -1.01 -1.42
CA ASN A 74 8.28 -2.26 -1.02
C ASN A 74 6.83 -2.13 -0.51
N SER A 75 6.10 -1.07 -0.87
CA SER A 75 4.71 -0.86 -0.46
C SER A 75 3.81 -0.48 -1.64
N PRO A 76 2.56 -0.97 -1.69
CA PRO A 76 1.56 -0.49 -2.64
C PRO A 76 1.16 0.96 -2.36
N PHE A 77 1.00 1.74 -3.43
CA PHE A 77 0.43 3.08 -3.42
C PHE A 77 -0.69 3.15 -4.46
N TYR A 78 -1.72 3.92 -4.10
CA TYR A 78 -2.91 4.17 -4.90
C TYR A 78 -3.07 5.68 -5.08
N GLY A 79 -3.36 6.09 -6.30
CA GLY A 79 -3.32 7.48 -6.69
C GLY A 79 -4.21 7.78 -7.88
N MET A 80 -4.21 9.06 -8.25
CA MET A 80 -4.92 9.58 -9.41
C MET A 80 -3.91 10.12 -10.42
N GLU A 81 -4.16 9.90 -11.70
CA GLU A 81 -3.29 10.39 -12.76
C GLU A 81 -3.13 11.91 -12.69
N GLY A 82 -1.89 12.39 -12.76
CA GLY A 82 -1.56 13.82 -12.65
C GLY A 82 -1.74 14.45 -11.27
N GLN A 83 -2.33 13.74 -10.30
CA GLN A 83 -2.73 14.26 -8.98
C GLN A 83 -1.89 13.68 -7.83
N GLY A 84 -1.08 12.66 -8.08
CA GLY A 84 -0.24 12.01 -7.06
C GLY A 84 -0.92 10.86 -6.34
N TRP A 85 -0.32 10.42 -5.23
CA TRP A 85 -0.78 9.28 -4.45
C TRP A 85 -1.65 9.75 -3.27
N PHE A 86 -2.78 9.10 -3.02
CA PHE A 86 -3.67 9.47 -1.90
C PHE A 86 -3.68 8.41 -0.79
N LEU A 87 -3.29 7.17 -1.10
CA LEU A 87 -3.29 6.04 -0.16
C LEU A 87 -2.04 5.16 -0.33
N GLY A 88 -1.49 4.67 0.78
CA GLY A 88 -0.43 3.65 0.79
C GLY A 88 -0.72 2.50 1.77
N ILE A 89 -0.23 1.29 1.47
CA ILE A 89 -0.39 0.11 2.32
C ILE A 89 0.98 -0.44 2.74
N HIS A 90 1.13 -0.82 4.01
CA HIS A 90 2.34 -1.44 4.53
C HIS A 90 2.03 -2.53 5.56
N CYS A 91 2.69 -3.67 5.46
CA CYS A 91 2.55 -4.75 6.44
C CYS A 91 3.48 -4.53 7.63
N PHE A 92 2.93 -4.53 8.84
CA PHE A 92 3.67 -4.69 10.08
C PHE A 92 3.42 -6.08 10.67
N ALA A 93 4.23 -6.49 11.65
CA ALA A 93 4.09 -7.83 12.23
C ALA A 93 2.66 -8.09 12.74
N ARG A 94 2.08 -7.09 13.42
CA ARG A 94 0.79 -7.18 14.13
C ARG A 94 -0.42 -6.59 13.40
N TYR A 95 -0.20 -5.82 12.34
CA TYR A 95 -1.29 -5.11 11.64
C TYR A 95 -0.92 -4.78 10.20
N ILE A 96 -1.91 -4.49 9.38
CA ILE A 96 -1.75 -3.80 8.11
C ILE A 96 -1.99 -2.32 8.37
N LYS A 97 -1.04 -1.47 7.96
CA LYS A 97 -1.20 -0.02 8.00
C LYS A 97 -1.70 0.48 6.66
N VAL A 98 -2.84 1.13 6.67
CA VAL A 98 -3.32 1.96 5.57
C VAL A 98 -3.01 3.42 5.91
N ALA A 99 -2.28 4.11 5.04
CA ALA A 99 -1.98 5.52 5.18
C ALA A 99 -2.82 6.34 4.20
N PHE A 100 -3.61 7.28 4.71
CA PHE A 100 -4.27 8.31 3.94
C PHE A 100 -3.45 9.59 4.04
N PHE A 101 -2.86 10.05 2.93
CA PHE A 101 -1.87 11.13 2.99
C PHE A 101 -2.47 12.49 3.34
N ARG A 102 -3.73 12.72 2.95
CA ARG A 102 -4.59 13.84 3.40
C ARG A 102 -5.62 13.40 4.43
N GLY A 103 -5.25 12.46 5.30
CA GLY A 103 -6.14 11.83 6.27
C GLY A 103 -6.83 12.79 7.24
N LEU A 104 -6.20 13.92 7.58
CA LEU A 104 -6.83 14.95 8.41
C LEU A 104 -8.04 15.64 7.76
N SER A 105 -8.13 15.61 6.43
CA SER A 105 -9.23 16.22 5.67
C SER A 105 -10.35 15.23 5.37
N LEU A 106 -10.30 14.02 5.94
CA LEU A 106 -11.33 13.01 5.77
C LEU A 106 -12.34 13.06 6.92
N GLU A 107 -13.57 12.65 6.62
CA GLU A 107 -14.69 12.64 7.55
C GLU A 107 -15.29 11.23 7.65
N PRO A 108 -15.35 10.64 8.86
CA PRO A 108 -14.57 11.01 10.06
C PRO A 108 -13.05 10.91 9.80
N VAL A 109 -12.24 11.54 10.64
CA VAL A 109 -10.78 11.46 10.54
C VAL A 109 -10.32 10.02 10.88
N PRO A 110 -9.46 9.36 10.07
CA PRO A 110 -8.93 8.04 10.42
C PRO A 110 -8.21 8.08 11.77
N PRO A 111 -8.37 7.04 12.61
CA PRO A 111 -8.19 7.18 14.05
C PRO A 111 -6.74 7.27 14.52
N VAL A 112 -5.77 6.86 13.71
CA VAL A 112 -4.36 6.80 14.15
C VAL A 112 -3.58 8.01 13.63
N GLU A 113 -2.95 8.72 14.54
CA GLU A 113 -2.14 9.90 14.23
C GLU A 113 -0.85 9.57 13.48
N SER A 114 -0.35 10.57 12.73
CA SER A 114 0.95 10.52 12.07
C SER A 114 1.85 11.64 12.56
N LYS A 115 3.16 11.41 12.49
CA LYS A 115 4.17 12.48 12.63
C LYS A 115 4.12 13.47 11.46
N SER A 116 3.65 13.03 10.29
CA SER A 116 3.36 13.92 9.17
C SER A 116 2.05 14.64 9.43
N LYS A 117 2.04 15.97 9.29
CA LYS A 117 0.94 16.84 9.68
C LYS A 117 -0.41 16.35 9.15
N ASP A 118 -0.50 16.09 7.85
CA ASP A 118 -1.78 15.81 7.17
C ASP A 118 -2.17 14.33 7.14
N THR A 119 -1.21 13.44 7.35
CA THR A 119 -1.44 11.99 7.19
C THR A 119 -2.18 11.43 8.39
N ARG A 120 -3.11 10.51 8.16
CA ARG A 120 -3.68 9.65 9.20
C ARG A 120 -3.64 8.20 8.77
N TYR A 121 -3.57 7.32 9.75
CA TYR A 121 -3.51 5.88 9.53
C TYR A 121 -4.80 5.20 9.97
N PHE A 122 -5.07 4.09 9.30
CA PHE A 122 -6.03 3.10 9.71
C PHE A 122 -5.30 1.77 9.82
N HIS A 123 -5.37 1.14 11.00
CA HIS A 123 -4.71 -0.13 11.26
C HIS A 123 -5.74 -1.25 11.27
N ILE A 124 -5.50 -2.29 10.48
CA ILE A 124 -6.32 -3.50 10.49
C ILE A 124 -5.51 -4.57 11.20
N HIS A 125 -6.13 -5.23 12.18
CA HIS A 125 -5.51 -6.26 13.00
C HIS A 125 -5.92 -7.65 12.54
N GLU A 126 -5.44 -8.68 13.24
CA GLU A 126 -5.51 -10.08 12.82
C GLU A 126 -6.90 -10.68 12.68
N ASP A 127 -7.90 -10.10 13.35
CA ASP A 127 -9.31 -10.45 13.09
C ASP A 127 -9.76 -10.11 11.65
N GLY A 128 -8.99 -9.26 10.95
CA GLY A 128 -9.24 -8.82 9.59
C GLY A 128 -10.54 -8.02 9.43
N ARG A 129 -11.16 -7.60 10.53
CA ARG A 129 -12.47 -6.93 10.52
C ARG A 129 -12.25 -5.42 10.46
N PHE A 130 -13.00 -4.78 9.57
CA PHE A 130 -13.10 -3.34 9.50
C PHE A 130 -14.42 -2.95 8.85
N ASP A 131 -14.85 -1.73 9.08
CA ASP A 131 -16.02 -1.15 8.41
C ASP A 131 -15.69 -0.85 6.94
N GLU A 132 -16.19 -1.69 6.03
CA GLU A 132 -15.95 -1.56 4.60
C GLU A 132 -16.65 -0.34 3.99
N GLU A 133 -17.81 0.07 4.51
CA GLU A 133 -18.54 1.24 4.03
C GLU A 133 -17.78 2.52 4.37
N GLN A 134 -17.30 2.61 5.62
CA GLN A 134 -16.44 3.69 6.07
C GLN A 134 -15.12 3.72 5.29
N PHE A 135 -14.51 2.57 5.05
CA PHE A 135 -13.28 2.49 4.25
C PHE A 135 -13.49 2.99 2.82
N ILE A 136 -14.57 2.57 2.15
CA ILE A 136 -14.94 3.08 0.81
C ILE A 136 -15.16 4.60 0.86
N SER A 137 -15.84 5.11 1.88
CA SER A 137 -16.07 6.55 2.05
C SER A 137 -14.74 7.32 2.11
N TRP A 138 -13.79 6.85 2.91
CA TRP A 138 -12.44 7.45 2.99
C TRP A 138 -11.69 7.40 1.65
N VAL A 139 -11.73 6.28 0.94
CA VAL A 139 -11.08 6.16 -0.37
C VAL A 139 -11.66 7.17 -1.37
N LYS A 140 -12.99 7.29 -1.42
CA LYS A 140 -13.66 8.27 -2.29
C LYS A 140 -13.27 9.70 -1.95
N GLN A 141 -13.26 10.05 -0.67
CA GLN A 141 -12.86 11.38 -0.21
C GLN A 141 -11.40 11.67 -0.56
N ALA A 142 -10.49 10.75 -0.22
CA ALA A 142 -9.06 10.89 -0.48
C ALA A 142 -8.73 11.04 -1.97
N SER A 143 -9.47 10.35 -2.85
CA SER A 143 -9.30 10.43 -4.31
C SER A 143 -9.60 11.81 -4.92
N ARG A 144 -10.33 12.67 -4.19
CA ARG A 144 -10.71 14.02 -4.63
C ARG A 144 -9.78 15.10 -4.11
N LEU A 145 -8.84 14.74 -3.25
CA LEU A 145 -7.86 15.66 -2.65
C LEU A 145 -6.54 15.61 -3.42
N PRO A 146 -5.74 16.69 -3.42
CA PRO A 146 -4.40 16.66 -3.97
C PRO A 146 -3.55 15.59 -3.30
N GLY A 147 -3.07 14.63 -4.11
CA GLY A 147 -2.21 13.56 -3.66
C GLY A 147 -0.78 14.02 -3.39
N GLU A 148 0.01 13.13 -2.80
CA GLU A 148 1.42 13.34 -2.54
C GLU A 148 2.26 13.04 -3.79
N ARG A 149 3.23 13.93 -4.06
CA ARG A 149 4.18 13.78 -5.15
C ARG A 149 5.41 13.06 -4.60
N MET A 150 5.44 11.75 -4.80
CA MET A 150 6.50 10.86 -4.32
C MET A 150 7.17 10.14 -5.47
#